data_AF-A0A921JVE9-F1
#
_entry.id   AF-A0A921JVE9-F1
#
_cell.length_a   1.000
_cell.length_b   1.000
_cell.length_c   1.000
_cell.angle_alpha   90.00
_cell.angle_beta   90.00
_cell.angle_gamma   90.00
#
_symmetry.space_group_name_H-M   'P 1'
#
loop_
_entity.id
_entity.type
_entity.pdbx_description
1 polymer ?
#
loop_
_entity_poly.entity_id
_entity_poly.type
_entity_poly.pdbx_seq_one_letter_code
_entity_poly.pdbx_strand_id
1 'polypeptide(L)'
;MKKFLLGALGLLALTLAGCSNNHLTTKKSSYRPTALTAVVKGNASAKRVSYQIDNGKKQSVKVNSGAYFFQVPAATKDQTVKITAGSAKKTVTVKKVKALGTYKSLAAKYNQMVTASYLPTKVQKQLQAAQKNQAATKKKLTALAKTDPAAAAAAAQQQQAAAKQLQAEMNTAKRKAKDSLLPTTTKDGVKNLTTTKYTTVRANVQDGKLMGLAMITPTKQMKTKTGQKKFGTTFALLGTTLKAKPKYVINKFEKVLKDAKKNSSSTTTKTIESNGIRFNTGFSTDHLYIYMTQG
;
A
#
# COMPACT_ATOMS: atom_id res chain seq x y z
N MET A 1 56.34 -73.07 -8.42
CA MET A 1 57.01 -72.66 -7.17
C MET A 1 57.17 -71.14 -7.16
N LYS A 2 56.68 -70.47 -6.11
CA LYS A 2 57.04 -69.11 -5.60
C LYS A 2 56.81 -67.91 -6.56
N LYS A 3 56.36 -66.71 -6.17
CA LYS A 3 55.87 -66.05 -4.95
C LYS A 3 55.31 -64.66 -5.37
N PHE A 4 54.23 -64.22 -4.72
CA PHE A 4 53.82 -62.85 -4.35
C PHE A 4 54.54 -61.61 -4.94
N LEU A 5 53.78 -60.58 -5.37
CA LEU A 5 53.65 -59.28 -4.64
C LEU A 5 52.76 -58.23 -5.36
N LEU A 6 51.92 -57.61 -4.52
CA LEU A 6 51.13 -56.37 -4.56
C LEU A 6 51.38 -55.32 -5.65
N GLY A 7 50.28 -54.66 -6.06
CA GLY A 7 50.31 -53.36 -6.75
C GLY A 7 48.93 -52.72 -6.91
N ALA A 8 48.27 -52.35 -5.80
CA ALA A 8 47.10 -51.48 -5.82
C ALA A 8 47.54 -50.00 -5.86
N LEU A 9 47.32 -49.33 -6.99
CA LEU A 9 47.40 -47.88 -7.20
C LEU A 9 46.33 -47.59 -8.27
N GLY A 10 45.21 -46.94 -7.98
CA GLY A 10 45.17 -45.61 -7.39
C GLY A 10 44.94 -44.60 -8.53
N LEU A 11 43.72 -44.57 -9.08
CA LEU A 11 43.26 -43.45 -9.91
C LEU A 11 41.99 -42.90 -9.26
N LEU A 12 42.22 -42.16 -8.16
CA LEU A 12 41.26 -41.16 -7.69
C LEU A 12 41.02 -40.20 -8.85
N ALA A 13 39.87 -40.34 -9.51
CA ALA A 13 39.30 -39.29 -10.33
C ALA A 13 38.94 -38.12 -9.40
N LEU A 14 39.91 -37.23 -9.17
CA LEU A 14 39.67 -35.88 -8.68
C LEU A 14 38.86 -35.18 -9.78
N THR A 15 37.53 -35.37 -9.77
CA THR A 15 36.66 -34.39 -10.39
C THR A 15 36.93 -33.10 -9.64
N LEU A 16 37.69 -32.20 -10.26
CA LEU A 16 37.74 -30.80 -9.90
C LEU A 16 36.29 -30.33 -9.84
N ALA A 17 35.69 -30.36 -8.67
CA ALA A 17 34.60 -29.49 -8.33
C ALA A 17 35.22 -28.11 -8.47
N GLY A 18 35.09 -27.53 -9.66
CA GLY A 18 35.49 -26.16 -9.91
C GLY A 18 34.80 -25.34 -8.84
N CYS A 19 35.56 -24.92 -7.84
CA CYS A 19 35.23 -23.89 -6.89
C CYS A 19 35.19 -22.57 -7.69
N SER A 20 34.26 -22.51 -8.66
CA SER A 20 33.80 -21.28 -9.27
C SER A 20 33.48 -20.37 -8.11
N ASN A 21 34.14 -19.22 -8.11
CA ASN A 21 34.06 -18.17 -7.11
C ASN A 21 32.58 -17.72 -7.00
N ASN A 22 31.78 -18.49 -6.24
CA ASN A 22 30.34 -18.30 -6.06
C ASN A 22 30.14 -17.18 -5.04
N HIS A 23 30.56 -15.99 -5.44
CA HIS A 23 30.41 -14.78 -4.68
C HIS A 23 28.92 -14.42 -4.63
N LEU A 24 28.39 -14.31 -3.40
CA LEU A 24 27.04 -13.85 -3.12
C LEU A 24 27.08 -12.95 -1.89
N THR A 25 26.71 -11.68 -2.06
CA THR A 25 26.68 -10.70 -0.96
C THR A 25 25.30 -10.08 -0.81
N THR A 26 25.09 -9.47 0.34
CA THR A 26 23.98 -8.55 0.60
C THR A 26 24.55 -7.30 1.26
N LYS A 27 24.04 -6.11 0.92
CA LYS A 27 24.53 -4.86 1.51
C LYS A 27 24.35 -4.80 3.04
N LYS A 28 23.37 -5.53 3.57
CA LYS A 28 23.04 -5.61 5.00
C LYS A 28 22.62 -7.05 5.33
N SER A 29 22.70 -7.41 6.61
CA SER A 29 22.11 -8.65 7.15
C SER A 29 20.66 -8.45 7.62
N SER A 30 20.29 -7.20 7.92
CA SER A 30 18.95 -6.82 8.37
C SER A 30 18.44 -5.62 7.57
N TYR A 31 17.20 -5.71 7.11
CA TYR A 31 16.52 -4.68 6.32
C TYR A 31 15.23 -4.26 7.03
N ARG A 32 14.89 -2.98 6.98
CA ARG A 32 13.58 -2.47 7.43
C ARG A 32 12.80 -1.99 6.21
N PRO A 33 11.52 -2.35 6.04
CA PRO A 33 10.67 -1.73 5.04
C PRO A 33 10.58 -0.22 5.27
N THR A 34 10.76 0.58 4.22
CA THR A 34 10.66 2.05 4.26
C THR A 34 9.40 2.58 3.56
N ALA A 35 8.69 1.68 2.87
CA ALA A 35 7.47 1.92 2.12
C ALA A 35 6.62 0.63 2.16
N LEU A 36 6.10 0.18 1.02
CA LEU A 36 5.36 -1.09 0.93
C LEU A 36 6.23 -2.34 1.09
N THR A 37 7.53 -2.21 0.80
CA THR A 37 8.48 -3.32 0.75
C THR A 37 9.82 -2.93 1.38
N ALA A 38 10.61 -3.93 1.76
CA ALA A 38 12.05 -3.79 1.95
C ALA A 38 12.78 -4.16 0.66
N VAL A 39 13.74 -3.34 0.24
CA VAL A 39 14.56 -3.62 -0.95
C VAL A 39 15.85 -4.30 -0.53
N VAL A 40 15.97 -5.59 -0.84
CA VAL A 40 17.21 -6.36 -0.64
C VAL A 40 18.07 -6.18 -1.88
N LYS A 41 19.33 -5.81 -1.68
CA LYS A 41 20.32 -5.58 -2.75
C LYS A 41 21.64 -6.25 -2.41
N GLY A 42 22.32 -6.76 -3.43
CA GLY A 42 23.62 -7.41 -3.28
C GLY A 42 24.27 -7.69 -4.63
N ASN A 43 25.42 -8.35 -4.59
CA ASN A 43 26.16 -8.76 -5.78
C ASN A 43 26.21 -10.29 -5.86
N ALA A 44 26.25 -10.83 -7.08
CA ALA A 44 26.39 -12.26 -7.32
C ALA A 44 27.14 -12.54 -8.62
N SER A 45 27.97 -13.59 -8.64
CA SER A 45 28.64 -14.05 -9.87
C SER A 45 27.71 -14.85 -10.79
N ALA A 46 26.65 -15.45 -10.24
CA ALA A 46 25.69 -16.24 -11.00
C ALA A 46 24.79 -15.37 -11.89
N LYS A 47 24.26 -15.92 -13.00
CA LYS A 47 23.31 -15.21 -13.89
C LYS A 47 21.97 -14.90 -13.21
N ARG A 48 21.61 -15.65 -12.16
CA ARG A 48 20.35 -15.52 -11.44
C ARG A 48 20.55 -15.74 -9.94
N VAL A 49 19.74 -15.04 -9.16
CA VAL A 49 19.60 -15.27 -7.72
C VAL A 49 18.22 -15.83 -7.47
N SER A 50 18.13 -16.91 -6.68
CA SER A 50 16.87 -17.41 -6.15
C SER A 50 16.70 -16.92 -4.72
N TYR A 51 15.49 -16.58 -4.32
CA TYR A 51 15.17 -16.20 -2.95
C TYR A 51 13.86 -16.82 -2.49
N GLN A 52 13.75 -17.01 -1.19
CA GLN A 52 12.57 -17.54 -0.52
C GLN A 52 12.31 -16.70 0.73
N ILE A 53 11.08 -16.21 0.88
CA ILE A 53 10.63 -15.47 2.06
C ILE A 53 9.93 -16.49 2.96
N ASP A 54 10.42 -16.65 4.19
CA ASP A 54 10.01 -17.67 5.15
C ASP A 54 9.94 -19.07 4.46
N ASN A 55 8.82 -19.76 4.62
CA ASN A 55 8.51 -21.03 3.96
C ASN A 55 7.68 -20.84 2.68
N GLY A 56 7.67 -19.63 2.11
CA GLY A 56 6.94 -19.31 0.89
C GLY A 56 7.55 -19.96 -0.36
N LYS A 57 6.98 -19.66 -1.53
CA LYS A 57 7.50 -20.15 -2.81
C LYS A 57 8.86 -19.52 -3.12
N LYS A 58 9.79 -20.33 -3.66
CA LYS A 58 11.04 -19.80 -4.23
C LYS A 58 10.70 -18.89 -5.42
N GLN A 59 11.43 -17.80 -5.53
CA GLN A 59 11.33 -16.79 -6.58
C GLN A 59 12.73 -16.55 -7.14
N SER A 60 12.85 -16.00 -8.35
CA SER A 60 14.16 -15.77 -8.96
C SER A 60 14.23 -14.45 -9.70
N VAL A 61 15.34 -13.74 -9.51
CA VAL A 61 15.68 -12.50 -10.23
C VAL A 61 16.93 -12.67 -11.07
N LYS A 62 17.01 -11.93 -12.17
CA LYS A 62 18.21 -11.82 -13.00
C LYS A 62 19.26 -11.01 -12.26
N VAL A 63 20.52 -11.36 -12.48
CA VAL A 63 21.67 -10.54 -12.09
C VAL A 63 22.06 -9.71 -13.30
N ASN A 64 22.14 -8.39 -13.13
CA ASN A 64 22.53 -7.45 -14.17
C ASN A 64 23.83 -6.78 -13.74
N SER A 65 24.87 -6.90 -14.56
CA SER A 65 26.21 -6.35 -14.28
C SER A 65 26.74 -6.72 -12.89
N GLY A 66 26.58 -8.00 -12.51
CA GLY A 66 27.02 -8.52 -11.21
C GLY A 66 26.15 -8.12 -10.01
N ALA A 67 25.11 -7.30 -10.19
CA ALA A 67 24.23 -6.84 -9.13
C ALA A 67 22.81 -7.41 -9.24
N TYR A 68 22.15 -7.57 -8.09
CA TYR A 68 20.75 -7.97 -8.02
C TYR A 68 19.99 -7.16 -6.97
N PHE A 69 18.68 -7.09 -7.15
CA PHE A 69 17.77 -6.64 -6.12
C PHE A 69 16.42 -7.34 -6.24
N PHE A 70 15.72 -7.44 -5.12
CA PHE A 70 14.32 -7.84 -5.09
C PHE A 70 13.61 -7.15 -3.93
N GLN A 71 12.28 -7.19 -3.95
CA GLN A 71 11.44 -6.55 -2.95
C GLN A 71 10.74 -7.60 -2.09
N VAL A 72 10.81 -7.40 -0.78
CA VAL A 72 10.13 -8.23 0.21
C VAL A 72 8.96 -7.41 0.77
N PRO A 73 7.70 -7.83 0.58
CA PRO A 73 6.55 -7.17 1.17
C PRO A 73 6.72 -7.04 2.69
N ALA A 74 6.43 -5.85 3.22
CA ALA A 74 6.41 -5.62 4.65
C ALA A 74 5.35 -6.50 5.34
N ALA A 75 5.61 -7.01 6.54
CA ALA A 75 4.64 -7.74 7.34
C ALA A 75 4.73 -7.36 8.83
N THR A 76 3.78 -7.86 9.63
CA THR A 76 3.76 -7.67 11.10
C THR A 76 4.69 -8.59 11.87
N LYS A 77 5.44 -9.46 11.17
CA LYS A 77 6.43 -10.37 11.73
C LYS A 77 7.78 -10.16 11.06
N ASP A 78 8.86 -10.50 11.78
CA ASP A 78 10.17 -10.57 11.16
C ASP A 78 10.13 -11.70 10.14
N GLN A 79 10.67 -11.46 8.95
CA GLN A 79 10.69 -12.39 7.84
C GLN A 79 12.12 -12.83 7.57
N THR A 80 12.34 -14.13 7.45
CA THR A 80 13.63 -14.69 7.06
C THR A 80 13.67 -14.84 5.55
N VAL A 81 14.72 -14.30 4.92
CA VAL A 81 14.90 -14.40 3.47
C VAL A 81 16.13 -15.22 3.18
N LYS A 82 15.91 -16.42 2.63
CA LYS A 82 16.98 -17.32 2.17
C LYS A 82 17.28 -17.00 0.71
N ILE A 83 18.55 -16.74 0.41
CA ILE A 83 19.03 -16.30 -0.90
C ILE A 83 20.07 -17.30 -1.39
N THR A 84 19.99 -17.71 -2.64
CA THR A 84 20.92 -18.68 -3.23
C THR A 84 21.36 -18.25 -4.64
N ALA A 85 22.63 -18.47 -4.95
CA ALA A 85 23.24 -18.22 -6.25
C ALA A 85 24.25 -19.34 -6.56
N GLY A 86 23.89 -20.29 -7.42
CA GLY A 86 24.64 -21.55 -7.54
C GLY A 86 24.66 -22.31 -6.20
N SER A 87 25.85 -22.69 -5.73
CA SER A 87 26.03 -23.33 -4.42
C SER A 87 26.07 -22.34 -3.24
N ALA A 88 26.26 -21.04 -3.50
CA ALA A 88 26.34 -20.03 -2.44
C ALA A 88 24.98 -19.72 -1.84
N LYS A 89 24.95 -19.55 -0.52
CA LYS A 89 23.75 -19.28 0.28
C LYS A 89 23.97 -18.08 1.20
N LYS A 90 22.94 -17.26 1.36
CA LYS A 90 22.91 -16.16 2.32
C LYS A 90 21.52 -16.05 2.93
N THR A 91 21.46 -15.69 4.21
CA THR A 91 20.20 -15.42 4.89
C THR A 91 20.21 -13.99 5.40
N VAL A 92 19.10 -13.28 5.21
CA VAL A 92 18.88 -11.94 5.77
C VAL A 92 17.52 -11.87 6.44
N THR A 93 17.35 -10.89 7.33
CA THR A 93 16.09 -10.66 8.04
C THR A 93 15.45 -9.36 7.55
N VAL A 94 14.17 -9.40 7.22
CA VAL A 94 13.35 -8.21 7.00
C VAL A 94 12.51 -7.98 8.25
N LYS A 95 12.71 -6.83 8.91
CA LYS A 95 12.09 -6.52 10.20
C LYS A 95 10.60 -6.22 10.06
N LYS A 96 9.85 -6.64 11.08
CA LYS A 96 8.43 -6.33 11.23
C LYS A 96 8.17 -4.83 11.24
N VAL A 97 6.99 -4.47 10.75
CA VAL A 97 6.44 -3.12 10.88
C VAL A 97 5.02 -3.20 11.42
N LYS A 98 4.52 -2.08 11.95
CA LYS A 98 3.12 -2.00 12.39
C LYS A 98 2.21 -1.85 11.16
N ALA A 99 1.05 -2.51 11.19
CA ALA A 99 0.03 -2.33 10.18
C ALA A 99 -0.71 -0.99 10.37
N LEU A 100 -1.27 -0.45 9.30
CA LEU A 100 -2.19 0.69 9.30
C LEU A 100 -3.58 0.33 9.87
N GLY A 101 -3.88 -0.97 9.96
CA GLY A 101 -5.17 -1.50 10.40
C GLY A 101 -5.60 -2.70 9.56
N THR A 102 -6.89 -3.04 9.57
CA THR A 102 -7.44 -4.08 8.69
C THR A 102 -7.79 -3.49 7.32
N TYR A 103 -7.51 -4.24 6.26
CA TYR A 103 -7.85 -3.82 4.90
C TYR A 103 -9.35 -3.60 4.72
N LYS A 104 -10.17 -4.53 5.23
CA LYS A 104 -11.63 -4.49 5.11
C LYS A 104 -12.23 -3.20 5.68
N SER A 105 -11.76 -2.78 6.86
CA SER A 105 -12.23 -1.53 7.49
C SER A 105 -11.84 -0.30 6.67
N LEU A 106 -10.58 -0.27 6.19
CA LEU A 106 -10.12 0.82 5.32
C LEU A 106 -10.92 0.89 4.02
N ALA A 107 -11.08 -0.24 3.31
CA ALA A 107 -11.81 -0.30 2.05
C ALA A 107 -13.27 0.14 2.21
N ALA A 108 -13.96 -0.34 3.26
CA ALA A 108 -15.33 0.07 3.54
C ALA A 108 -15.46 1.58 3.76
N LYS A 109 -14.62 2.15 4.64
CA LYS A 109 -14.63 3.59 4.95
C LYS A 109 -14.26 4.45 3.74
N TYR A 110 -13.19 4.07 3.02
CA TYR A 110 -12.77 4.76 1.81
C TYR A 110 -13.87 4.75 0.75
N ASN A 111 -14.45 3.58 0.46
CA ASN A 111 -15.50 3.43 -0.55
C ASN A 111 -16.76 4.20 -0.21
N GLN A 112 -17.14 4.27 1.07
CA GLN A 112 -18.24 5.10 1.53
C GLN A 112 -17.96 6.59 1.25
N MET A 113 -16.75 7.07 1.57
CA MET A 113 -16.37 8.46 1.32
C MET A 113 -16.27 8.80 -0.17
N VAL A 114 -15.68 7.90 -0.98
CA VAL A 114 -15.63 8.05 -2.44
C VAL A 114 -17.06 8.12 -2.97
N THR A 115 -17.93 7.19 -2.62
CA THR A 115 -19.33 7.19 -3.07
C THR A 115 -20.03 8.50 -2.71
N ALA A 116 -19.89 8.96 -1.46
CA ALA A 116 -20.48 10.22 -1.02
C ALA A 116 -19.96 11.44 -1.82
N SER A 117 -18.70 11.42 -2.28
CA SER A 117 -18.12 12.51 -3.09
C SER A 117 -18.73 12.63 -4.50
N TYR A 118 -19.42 11.59 -4.98
CA TYR A 118 -20.12 11.59 -6.27
C TYR A 118 -21.61 11.97 -6.15
N LEU A 119 -22.12 12.18 -4.93
CA LEU A 119 -23.49 12.67 -4.74
C LEU A 119 -23.64 14.12 -5.18
N PRO A 120 -24.84 14.55 -5.61
CA PRO A 120 -25.13 15.96 -5.80
C PRO A 120 -24.86 16.79 -4.53
N THR A 121 -24.36 18.02 -4.67
CA THR A 121 -24.03 18.89 -3.53
C THR A 121 -25.19 19.09 -2.55
N LYS A 122 -26.43 19.19 -3.06
CA LYS A 122 -27.63 19.29 -2.23
C LYS A 122 -27.79 18.05 -1.33
N VAL A 123 -27.65 16.86 -1.90
CA VAL A 123 -27.72 15.57 -1.18
C VAL A 123 -26.58 15.43 -0.19
N GLN A 124 -25.36 15.86 -0.54
CA GLN A 124 -24.22 15.87 0.40
C GLN A 124 -24.51 16.75 1.64
N LYS A 125 -25.07 17.95 1.45
CA LYS A 125 -25.45 18.84 2.55
C LYS A 125 -26.55 18.23 3.42
N GLN A 126 -27.57 17.63 2.79
CA GLN A 126 -28.65 16.93 3.50
C GLN A 126 -28.12 15.77 4.34
N LEU A 127 -27.22 14.95 3.80
CA LEU A 127 -26.56 13.86 4.54
C LEU A 127 -25.77 14.38 5.73
N GLN A 128 -24.99 15.44 5.56
CA GLN A 128 -24.21 16.03 6.65
C GLN A 128 -25.11 16.59 7.75
N ALA A 129 -26.20 17.27 7.39
CA ALA A 129 -27.18 17.78 8.34
C ALA A 129 -27.89 16.64 9.09
N ALA A 130 -28.31 15.60 8.37
CA ALA A 130 -28.95 14.42 8.94
C ALA A 130 -28.03 13.70 9.94
N GLN A 131 -26.74 13.54 9.62
CA GLN A 131 -25.76 12.94 10.52
C GLN A 131 -25.54 13.78 11.79
N LYS A 132 -25.43 15.10 11.68
CA LYS A 132 -25.28 15.99 12.84
C LYS A 132 -26.50 15.98 13.75
N ASN A 133 -27.70 15.89 13.17
CA ASN A 133 -28.95 16.03 13.88
C ASN A 133 -29.59 14.69 14.28
N GLN A 134 -28.99 13.55 13.92
CA GLN A 134 -29.59 12.22 14.08
C GLN A 134 -30.13 11.94 15.49
N ALA A 135 -29.34 12.27 16.53
CA ALA A 135 -29.75 12.07 17.92
C ALA A 135 -30.91 12.98 18.34
N ALA A 136 -30.89 14.25 17.90
CA ALA A 136 -31.96 15.20 18.18
C ALA A 136 -33.25 14.83 17.44
N THR A 137 -33.14 14.42 16.17
CA THR A 137 -34.26 13.94 15.36
C THR A 137 -34.90 12.70 15.99
N LYS A 138 -34.10 11.74 16.46
CA LYS A 138 -34.62 10.55 17.15
C LYS A 138 -35.42 10.92 18.39
N LYS A 139 -34.89 11.81 19.25
CA LYS A 139 -35.59 12.29 20.46
C LYS A 139 -36.91 12.99 20.12
N LYS A 140 -36.92 13.88 19.12
CA LYS A 140 -38.14 14.57 18.67
C LYS A 140 -39.19 13.60 18.16
N LEU A 141 -38.79 12.60 17.37
CA LEU A 141 -39.72 11.60 16.84
C LEU A 141 -40.33 10.74 17.95
N THR A 142 -39.53 10.34 18.95
CA THR A 142 -40.01 9.59 20.11
C THR A 142 -40.95 10.40 21.00
N ALA A 143 -40.70 11.70 21.17
CA ALA A 143 -41.60 12.59 21.90
C ALA A 143 -42.93 12.78 21.15
N LEU A 144 -42.86 13.04 19.84
CA LEU A 144 -44.05 13.21 19.00
C LEU A 144 -44.94 11.96 18.99
N ALA A 145 -44.35 10.77 18.96
CA ALA A 145 -45.10 9.51 19.00
C ALA A 145 -45.92 9.32 20.29
N LYS A 146 -45.58 10.00 21.39
CA LYS A 146 -46.32 9.94 22.65
C LYS A 146 -47.50 10.92 22.70
N THR A 147 -47.39 12.04 22.00
CA THR A 147 -48.39 13.11 22.03
C THR A 147 -49.33 13.08 20.83
N ASP A 148 -48.83 12.65 19.67
CA ASP A 148 -49.56 12.54 18.42
C ASP A 148 -49.01 11.38 17.56
N PRO A 149 -49.57 10.18 17.74
CA PRO A 149 -49.15 8.99 17.00
C PRO A 149 -49.34 9.11 15.47
N ALA A 150 -50.37 9.86 15.03
CA ALA A 150 -50.67 10.02 13.60
C ALA A 150 -49.64 10.94 12.92
N ALA A 151 -49.31 12.07 13.54
CA ALA A 151 -48.24 12.95 13.06
C ALA A 151 -46.86 12.25 13.09
N ALA A 152 -46.60 11.42 14.11
CA ALA A 152 -45.39 10.63 14.17
C ALA A 152 -45.30 9.59 13.03
N ALA A 153 -46.42 8.93 12.69
CA ALA A 153 -46.49 8.00 11.56
C ALA A 153 -46.24 8.71 10.21
N ALA A 154 -46.84 9.88 9.99
CA ALA A 154 -46.61 10.68 8.78
C ALA A 154 -45.14 11.14 8.67
N ALA A 155 -44.53 11.61 9.78
CA ALA A 155 -43.13 11.98 9.81
C ALA A 155 -42.19 10.77 9.54
N ALA A 156 -42.54 9.59 10.05
CA ALA A 156 -41.80 8.36 9.77
C ALA A 156 -41.89 7.94 8.29
N GLN A 157 -43.08 8.05 7.68
CA GLN A 157 -43.26 7.79 6.24
C GLN A 157 -42.44 8.75 5.37
N GLN A 158 -42.42 10.04 5.72
CA GLN A 158 -41.60 11.03 5.01
C GLN A 158 -40.10 10.73 5.13
N GLN A 159 -39.63 10.30 6.32
CA GLN A 159 -38.25 9.84 6.50
C GLN A 159 -37.93 8.60 5.67
N GLN A 160 -38.87 7.65 5.56
CA GLN A 160 -38.70 6.45 4.75
C GLN A 160 -38.64 6.78 3.25
N ALA A 161 -39.48 7.70 2.77
CA ALA A 161 -39.44 8.18 1.39
C ALA A 161 -38.10 8.89 1.09
N ALA A 162 -37.64 9.77 1.98
CA ALA A 162 -36.34 10.41 1.88
C ALA A 162 -35.19 9.39 1.90
N ALA A 163 -35.28 8.33 2.71
CA ALA A 163 -34.31 7.25 2.74
C ALA A 163 -34.27 6.46 1.42
N LYS A 164 -35.42 6.18 0.80
CA LYS A 164 -35.51 5.52 -0.52
C LYS A 164 -34.86 6.39 -1.61
N GLN A 165 -35.16 7.69 -1.64
CA GLN A 165 -34.53 8.62 -2.59
C GLN A 165 -33.02 8.69 -2.38
N LEU A 166 -32.58 8.81 -1.13
CA LEU A 166 -31.16 8.80 -0.78
C LEU A 166 -30.48 7.50 -1.21
N GLN A 167 -31.13 6.34 -1.03
CA GLN A 167 -30.59 5.07 -1.47
C GLN A 167 -30.43 5.01 -2.99
N ALA A 168 -31.38 5.55 -3.76
CA ALA A 168 -31.27 5.66 -5.21
C ALA A 168 -30.10 6.56 -5.64
N GLU A 169 -29.92 7.71 -4.99
CA GLU A 169 -28.78 8.61 -5.21
C GLU A 169 -27.45 7.95 -4.85
N MET A 170 -27.39 7.22 -3.74
CA MET A 170 -26.21 6.45 -3.34
C MET A 170 -25.88 5.36 -4.35
N ASN A 171 -26.87 4.65 -4.88
CA ASN A 171 -26.66 3.64 -5.92
C ASN A 171 -26.11 4.28 -7.20
N THR A 172 -26.67 5.43 -7.62
CA THR A 172 -26.18 6.20 -8.76
C THR A 172 -24.74 6.69 -8.55
N ALA A 173 -24.45 7.27 -7.39
CA ALA A 173 -23.13 7.72 -7.02
C ALA A 173 -22.12 6.56 -6.98
N LYS A 174 -22.51 5.39 -6.46
CA LYS A 174 -21.68 4.19 -6.43
C LYS A 174 -21.35 3.69 -7.83
N ARG A 175 -22.33 3.70 -8.76
CA ARG A 175 -22.08 3.37 -10.18
C ARG A 175 -21.11 4.35 -10.83
N LYS A 176 -21.26 5.66 -10.59
CA LYS A 176 -20.33 6.69 -11.08
C LYS A 176 -18.93 6.57 -10.48
N ALA A 177 -18.85 6.10 -9.23
CA ALA A 177 -17.61 5.94 -8.50
C ALA A 177 -16.84 4.66 -8.80
N LYS A 178 -17.40 3.71 -9.58
CA LYS A 178 -16.92 2.32 -9.68
C LYS A 178 -15.40 2.16 -9.85
N ASP A 179 -14.79 2.97 -10.72
CA ASP A 179 -13.35 2.87 -11.06
C ASP A 179 -12.44 3.45 -9.96
N SER A 180 -13.03 4.16 -8.99
CA SER A 180 -12.37 4.76 -7.84
C SER A 180 -12.61 3.97 -6.54
N LEU A 181 -13.46 2.94 -6.55
CA LEU A 181 -13.72 2.11 -5.36
C LEU A 181 -12.61 1.07 -5.21
N LEU A 182 -12.09 0.93 -3.99
CA LEU A 182 -11.20 -0.18 -3.65
C LEU A 182 -12.00 -1.49 -3.64
N PRO A 183 -11.39 -2.63 -3.99
CA PRO A 183 -12.06 -3.92 -3.81
C PRO A 183 -12.36 -4.16 -2.33
N THR A 184 -13.45 -4.87 -2.04
CA THR A 184 -13.86 -5.15 -0.65
C THR A 184 -12.93 -6.14 0.04
N THR A 185 -12.24 -6.96 -0.75
CA THR A 185 -11.25 -7.95 -0.32
C THR A 185 -10.05 -7.92 -1.27
N THR A 186 -8.86 -8.24 -0.78
CA THR A 186 -7.68 -8.44 -1.62
C THR A 186 -6.88 -9.62 -1.08
N LYS A 187 -6.19 -10.31 -2.00
CA LYS A 187 -5.19 -11.32 -1.63
C LYS A 187 -3.94 -10.64 -1.08
N ASP A 188 -3.15 -11.40 -0.34
CA ASP A 188 -1.88 -10.96 0.20
C ASP A 188 -0.87 -10.54 -0.87
N GLY A 189 0.06 -9.67 -0.45
CA GLY A 189 1.11 -9.10 -1.28
C GLY A 189 0.86 -7.65 -1.66
N VAL A 190 1.73 -7.16 -2.53
CA VAL A 190 1.70 -5.79 -3.07
C VAL A 190 0.89 -5.77 -4.36
N LYS A 191 -0.25 -5.07 -4.38
CA LYS A 191 -1.16 -5.04 -5.54
C LYS A 191 -1.72 -3.66 -5.80
N ASN A 192 -1.94 -3.35 -7.08
CA ASN A 192 -2.79 -2.23 -7.46
C ASN A 192 -4.23 -2.59 -7.08
N LEU A 193 -4.86 -1.74 -6.27
CA LEU A 193 -6.25 -1.85 -5.86
C LEU A 193 -7.17 -1.17 -6.87
N THR A 194 -6.74 0.00 -7.37
CA THR A 194 -7.41 0.75 -8.43
C THR A 194 -6.38 1.38 -9.33
N THR A 195 -6.70 1.50 -10.61
CA THR A 195 -5.88 2.18 -11.61
C THR A 195 -6.80 3.01 -12.50
N THR A 196 -6.54 4.31 -12.57
CA THR A 196 -7.16 5.25 -13.49
C THR A 196 -6.09 5.99 -14.27
N LYS A 197 -6.47 6.77 -15.29
CA LYS A 197 -5.51 7.63 -16.01
C LYS A 197 -4.87 8.73 -15.15
N TYR A 198 -5.43 9.00 -13.97
CA TYR A 198 -4.96 10.04 -13.05
C TYR A 198 -4.11 9.48 -11.92
N THR A 199 -4.57 8.38 -11.31
CA THR A 199 -3.96 7.83 -10.10
C THR A 199 -4.08 6.31 -10.09
N THR A 200 -3.10 5.67 -9.46
CA THR A 200 -3.18 4.27 -9.04
C THR A 200 -3.06 4.22 -7.52
N VAL A 201 -3.97 3.50 -6.87
CA VAL A 201 -3.85 3.16 -5.46
C VAL A 201 -3.31 1.75 -5.37
N ARG A 202 -2.13 1.59 -4.78
CA ARG A 202 -1.47 0.30 -4.53
C ARG A 202 -1.42 0.07 -3.04
N ALA A 203 -1.59 -1.17 -2.61
CA ALA A 203 -1.47 -1.56 -1.21
C ALA A 203 -0.53 -2.75 -1.05
N ASN A 204 0.05 -2.86 0.14
CA ASN A 204 0.53 -4.14 0.65
C ASN A 204 -0.46 -4.64 1.70
N VAL A 205 -1.03 -5.82 1.48
CA VAL A 205 -1.89 -6.51 2.47
C VAL A 205 -1.24 -7.83 2.84
N GLN A 206 -1.19 -8.16 4.12
CA GLN A 206 -0.68 -9.43 4.65
C GLN A 206 -1.65 -9.92 5.72
N ASP A 207 -2.16 -11.15 5.61
CA ASP A 207 -3.11 -11.73 6.56
C ASP A 207 -4.33 -10.80 6.83
N GLY A 208 -4.84 -10.15 5.78
CA GLY A 208 -5.95 -9.18 5.87
C GLY A 208 -5.59 -7.84 6.55
N LYS A 209 -4.36 -7.66 7.01
CA LYS A 209 -3.84 -6.41 7.57
C LYS A 209 -3.25 -5.54 6.47
N LEU A 210 -3.61 -4.27 6.48
CA LEU A 210 -3.05 -3.29 5.57
C LEU A 210 -1.69 -2.83 6.11
N MET A 211 -0.62 -3.18 5.41
CA MET A 211 0.74 -2.83 5.81
C MET A 211 1.15 -1.44 5.34
N GLY A 212 0.60 -1.00 4.21
CA GLY A 212 0.87 0.32 3.65
C GLY A 212 0.06 0.59 2.38
N LEU A 213 -0.03 1.85 2.01
CA LEU A 213 -0.60 2.32 0.74
C LEU A 213 0.44 3.11 -0.06
N ALA A 214 0.32 3.08 -1.38
CA ALA A 214 1.01 3.97 -2.28
C ALA A 214 0.00 4.59 -3.23
N MET A 215 -0.02 5.92 -3.27
CA MET A 215 -0.71 6.67 -4.30
C MET A 215 0.30 7.04 -5.38
N ILE A 216 0.06 6.56 -6.60
CA ILE A 216 0.96 6.72 -7.74
C ILE A 216 0.27 7.60 -8.76
N THR A 217 0.91 8.69 -9.19
CA THR A 217 0.31 9.68 -10.09
C THR A 217 1.28 9.99 -11.23
N PRO A 218 0.87 9.87 -12.50
CA PRO A 218 1.73 10.24 -13.61
C PRO A 218 2.10 11.74 -13.52
N THR A 219 3.38 12.07 -13.70
CA THR A 219 3.89 13.45 -13.61
C THR A 219 3.20 14.37 -14.61
N LYS A 220 2.82 13.86 -15.79
CA LYS A 220 2.01 14.59 -16.78
C LYS A 220 0.66 15.06 -16.23
N GLN A 221 0.02 14.29 -15.36
CA GLN A 221 -1.28 14.66 -14.78
C GLN A 221 -1.14 15.80 -13.76
N MET A 222 0.00 15.87 -13.08
CA MET A 222 0.32 16.96 -12.15
C MET A 222 0.49 18.31 -12.84
N LYS A 223 0.64 18.35 -14.17
CA LYS A 223 0.69 19.59 -14.97
C LYS A 223 -0.70 20.12 -15.37
N THR A 224 -1.76 19.34 -15.14
CA THR A 224 -3.13 19.72 -15.55
C THR A 224 -3.99 20.04 -14.34
N LYS A 225 -4.91 21.02 -14.46
CA LYS A 225 -5.87 21.35 -13.37
C LYS A 225 -6.71 20.13 -12.97
N THR A 226 -7.17 19.35 -13.94
CA THR A 226 -7.98 18.14 -13.69
C THR A 226 -7.18 17.06 -12.96
N GLY A 227 -5.95 16.79 -13.40
CA GLY A 227 -5.08 15.81 -12.74
C GLY A 227 -4.69 16.22 -11.33
N GLN A 228 -4.35 17.50 -11.10
CA GLN A 228 -4.11 18.04 -9.75
C GLN A 228 -5.34 17.91 -8.85
N LYS A 229 -6.53 18.22 -9.35
CA LYS A 229 -7.79 18.04 -8.60
C LYS A 229 -8.00 16.57 -8.23
N LYS A 230 -7.87 15.65 -9.20
CA LYS A 230 -8.04 14.20 -8.96
C LYS A 230 -7.00 13.65 -7.99
N PHE A 231 -5.75 14.12 -8.09
CA PHE A 231 -4.70 13.85 -7.12
C PHE A 231 -5.11 14.33 -5.72
N GLY A 232 -5.41 15.61 -5.55
CA GLY A 232 -5.74 16.21 -4.26
C GLY A 232 -6.96 15.56 -3.59
N THR A 233 -8.01 15.28 -4.37
CA THR A 233 -9.19 14.57 -3.87
C THR A 233 -8.86 13.16 -3.42
N THR A 234 -8.15 12.37 -4.24
CA THR A 234 -7.78 10.99 -3.89
C THR A 234 -6.89 10.96 -2.65
N PHE A 235 -5.89 11.85 -2.59
CA PHE A 235 -4.99 11.99 -1.45
C PHE A 235 -5.76 12.37 -0.18
N ALA A 236 -6.68 13.33 -0.26
CA ALA A 236 -7.51 13.74 0.86
C ALA A 236 -8.39 12.59 1.38
N LEU A 237 -9.04 11.85 0.49
CA LEU A 237 -9.86 10.70 0.86
C LEU A 237 -9.03 9.60 1.55
N LEU A 238 -7.86 9.25 1.01
CA LEU A 238 -6.95 8.27 1.62
C LEU A 238 -6.46 8.74 3.00
N GLY A 239 -5.96 9.97 3.07
CA GLY A 239 -5.45 10.54 4.32
C GLY A 239 -6.53 10.62 5.41
N THR A 240 -7.73 11.11 5.09
CA THR A 240 -8.85 11.16 6.05
C THR A 240 -9.32 9.75 6.44
N THR A 241 -9.30 8.78 5.52
CA THR A 241 -9.62 7.38 5.85
C THR A 241 -8.66 6.85 6.91
N LEU A 242 -7.36 7.11 6.73
CA LEU A 242 -6.27 6.80 7.66
C LEU A 242 -6.23 7.72 8.91
N LYS A 243 -7.20 8.61 9.09
CA LYS A 243 -7.25 9.60 10.19
C LYS A 243 -6.08 10.60 10.20
N ALA A 244 -5.33 10.72 9.12
CA ALA A 244 -4.35 11.80 8.93
C ALA A 244 -5.06 13.14 8.67
N LYS A 245 -4.30 14.24 8.67
CA LYS A 245 -4.75 15.59 8.33
C LYS A 245 -4.26 15.96 6.92
N PRO A 246 -5.02 15.73 5.83
CA PRO A 246 -4.49 15.80 4.48
C PRO A 246 -4.02 17.20 4.06
N LYS A 247 -4.74 18.25 4.46
CA LYS A 247 -4.35 19.65 4.19
C LYS A 247 -2.97 19.97 4.80
N TYR A 248 -2.75 19.55 6.05
CA TYR A 248 -1.46 19.71 6.71
C TYR A 248 -0.34 19.00 5.93
N VAL A 249 -0.57 17.77 5.49
CA VAL A 249 0.43 16.98 4.76
C VAL A 249 0.72 17.57 3.38
N ILE A 250 -0.29 18.00 2.62
CA ILE A 250 -0.11 18.68 1.32
C ILE A 250 0.72 19.96 1.50
N ASN A 251 0.39 20.80 2.47
CA ASN A 251 1.13 22.05 2.73
C ASN A 251 2.60 21.76 3.06
N LYS A 252 2.87 20.68 3.81
CA LYS A 252 4.25 20.23 4.11
C LYS A 252 4.96 19.72 2.84
N PHE A 253 4.27 18.99 1.97
CA PHE A 253 4.85 18.57 0.68
C PHE A 253 5.23 19.74 -0.21
N GLU A 254 4.35 20.75 -0.32
CA GLU A 254 4.65 21.96 -1.10
C GLU A 254 5.89 22.68 -0.56
N LYS A 255 6.03 22.76 0.77
CA LYS A 255 7.21 23.35 1.40
C LYS A 255 8.47 22.55 1.07
N VAL A 256 8.44 21.22 1.20
CA VAL A 256 9.57 20.35 0.83
C VAL A 256 9.97 20.52 -0.64
N LEU A 257 9.00 20.61 -1.55
CA LEU A 257 9.27 20.83 -2.98
C LEU A 257 9.87 22.21 -3.26
N LYS A 258 9.40 23.26 -2.57
CA LYS A 258 9.96 24.62 -2.69
C LYS A 258 11.40 24.66 -2.14
N ASP A 259 11.65 24.01 -1.00
CA ASP A 259 12.96 23.99 -0.37
C ASP A 259 13.98 23.18 -1.21
N ALA A 260 13.56 22.05 -1.80
CA ALA A 260 14.40 21.26 -2.69
C ALA A 260 14.76 21.99 -4.00
N LYS A 261 13.89 22.86 -4.51
CA LYS A 261 14.21 23.74 -5.66
C LYS A 261 15.22 24.84 -5.31
N LYS A 262 15.20 25.31 -4.05
CA LYS A 262 16.13 26.34 -3.56
C LYS A 262 17.51 25.78 -3.20
N ASN A 263 17.57 24.51 -2.77
CA ASN A 263 18.80 23.81 -2.41
C ASN A 263 18.92 22.52 -3.25
N SER A 264 19.47 22.66 -4.46
CA SER A 264 19.43 21.68 -5.56
C SER A 264 20.17 20.34 -5.32
N SER A 265 20.83 20.16 -4.17
CA SER A 265 21.65 18.98 -3.88
C SER A 265 20.97 17.90 -3.01
N SER A 266 19.76 18.15 -2.48
CA SER A 266 19.13 17.20 -1.54
C SER A 266 18.15 16.24 -2.24
N THR A 267 18.53 14.98 -2.37
CA THR A 267 17.64 13.87 -2.77
C THR A 267 16.80 13.32 -1.61
N THR A 268 16.84 13.97 -0.44
CA THR A 268 16.25 13.46 0.80
C THR A 268 14.79 13.93 0.93
N THR A 269 13.85 13.12 0.47
CA THR A 269 12.41 13.35 0.72
C THR A 269 12.13 13.17 2.21
N LYS A 270 11.97 14.28 2.94
CA LYS A 270 11.64 14.27 4.37
C LYS A 270 10.32 13.53 4.60
N THR A 271 10.33 12.57 5.52
CA THR A 271 9.09 11.94 6.00
C THR A 271 8.20 12.98 6.67
N ILE A 272 6.96 13.10 6.20
CA ILE A 272 5.94 13.91 6.86
C ILE A 272 5.10 12.99 7.73
N GLU A 273 4.79 13.42 8.94
CA GLU A 273 4.00 12.62 9.88
C GLU A 273 2.67 13.31 10.23
N SER A 274 1.58 12.56 10.27
CA SER A 274 0.28 13.06 10.67
C SER A 274 -0.55 11.96 11.34
N ASN A 275 -0.86 12.14 12.63
CA ASN A 275 -1.64 11.21 13.44
C ASN A 275 -1.10 9.76 13.41
N GLY A 276 0.22 9.61 13.57
CA GLY A 276 0.89 8.30 13.53
C GLY A 276 1.01 7.68 12.15
N ILE A 277 0.69 8.42 11.07
CA ILE A 277 0.89 7.99 9.68
C ILE A 277 2.09 8.72 9.09
N ARG A 278 2.99 7.96 8.48
CA ARG A 278 4.15 8.46 7.72
C ARG A 278 3.82 8.61 6.25
N PHE A 279 4.24 9.73 5.70
CA PHE A 279 4.10 10.08 4.30
C PHE A 279 5.49 10.29 3.70
N ASN A 280 5.90 9.36 2.82
CA ASN A 280 7.16 9.43 2.10
C ASN A 280 6.88 9.66 0.61
N THR A 281 7.62 10.57 0.00
CA THR A 281 7.56 10.78 -1.46
C THR A 281 8.65 9.99 -2.17
N GLY A 282 8.32 9.50 -3.36
CA GLY A 282 9.29 9.00 -4.32
C GLY A 282 9.00 9.63 -5.68
N PHE A 283 10.05 9.91 -6.43
CA PHE A 283 9.94 10.47 -7.78
C PHE A 283 10.64 9.55 -8.77
N SER A 284 10.03 9.42 -9.94
CA SER A 284 10.63 8.86 -11.16
C SER A 284 10.41 9.87 -12.29
N THR A 285 10.95 9.59 -13.48
CA THR A 285 10.71 10.39 -14.69
C THR A 285 9.22 10.62 -14.94
N ASP A 286 8.42 9.56 -14.79
CA ASP A 286 7.02 9.56 -15.24
C ASP A 286 5.99 9.53 -14.12
N HIS A 287 6.40 9.26 -12.87
CA HIS A 287 5.48 9.09 -11.76
C HIS A 287 5.97 9.73 -10.46
N LEU A 288 5.02 10.37 -9.77
CA LEU A 288 5.07 10.71 -8.35
C LEU A 288 4.47 9.55 -7.54
N TYR A 289 5.19 9.16 -6.48
CA TYR A 289 4.75 8.16 -5.52
C TYR A 289 4.58 8.83 -4.15
N ILE A 290 3.47 8.54 -3.49
CA ILE A 290 3.24 8.90 -2.09
C ILE A 290 2.94 7.64 -1.32
N TYR A 291 3.87 7.25 -0.47
CA TYR A 291 3.75 6.10 0.42
C TYR A 291 3.14 6.54 1.74
N MET A 292 2.14 5.79 2.21
CA MET A 292 1.48 5.97 3.49
C MET A 292 1.70 4.70 4.30
N THR A 293 2.41 4.79 5.41
CA THR A 293 2.74 3.66 6.30
C THR A 293 2.58 4.08 7.76
N GLN A 294 2.61 3.12 8.69
CA GLN A 294 2.57 3.45 10.11
C GLN A 294 3.87 4.12 10.57
N GLY A 295 3.72 5.09 11.48
CA GLY A 295 4.75 5.79 12.27
C GLY A 295 5.66 4.90 13.07
#